data_AF-A0A1T2X6P3-F1
#
_entry.id   AF-A0A1T2X6P3-F1
#
_cell.length_a   1.000
_cell.length_b   1.000
_cell.length_c   1.000
_cell.angle_alpha   90.00
_cell.angle_beta   90.00
_cell.angle_gamma   90.00
#
_symmetry.space_group_name_H-M   'P 1'
#
loop_
_entity.id
_entity.type
_entity.pdbx_description
1 polymer ?
#
loop_
_entity_poly.entity_id
_entity_poly.type
_entity_poly.pdbx_seq_one_letter_code
_entity_poly.pdbx_strand_id
1 'polypeptide(L)'
;MNNEVLNLYNYHAWANDQILAHLQTLPEEICRTTIQSVFPNIHDVLVHLYVIDCGWLDILISKGFSEMTAEQIDQLQRTTEQYIQDMHGNNIEEIQIMFTRLSDRFRTFLEHEDLDTICAYGAFEARRRELIQHVVNHGTYHRGNITAMLRQLGHPGVQTDYTLYLFVKTV
;
A
#
# COMPACT_ATOMS: atom_id res chain seq x y z
N MET A 1 -9.00 -4.54 20.43
CA MET A 1 -8.22 -5.32 19.44
C MET A 1 -8.53 -4.92 17.98
N ASN A 2 -9.78 -4.87 17.49
CA ASN A 2 -10.04 -4.42 16.10
C ASN A 2 -9.72 -2.93 15.87
N ASN A 3 -9.92 -2.09 16.89
CA ASN A 3 -9.63 -0.66 16.82
C ASN A 3 -8.12 -0.37 16.60
N GLU A 4 -7.22 -1.19 17.14
CA GLU A 4 -5.76 -1.00 16.97
C GLU A 4 -5.31 -1.28 15.54
N VAL A 5 -5.77 -2.39 14.95
CA VAL A 5 -5.45 -2.74 13.55
C VAL A 5 -6.05 -1.73 12.59
N LEU A 6 -7.28 -1.27 12.84
CA LEU A 6 -7.91 -0.21 12.05
C LEU A 6 -7.13 1.11 12.18
N ASN A 7 -6.66 1.48 13.37
CA ASN A 7 -5.82 2.67 13.55
C ASN A 7 -4.49 2.57 12.82
N LEU A 8 -3.87 1.39 12.84
CA LEU A 8 -2.64 1.13 12.12
C LEU A 8 -2.85 1.23 10.60
N TYR A 9 -3.96 0.69 10.08
CA TYR A 9 -4.29 0.83 8.67
C TYR A 9 -4.63 2.28 8.29
N ASN A 10 -5.35 3.00 9.14
CA ASN A 10 -5.63 4.43 8.91
C ASN A 10 -4.34 5.27 8.90
N TYR A 11 -3.34 4.91 9.70
CA TYR A 11 -2.00 5.48 9.58
C TYR A 11 -1.37 5.19 8.22
N HIS A 12 -1.45 3.95 7.73
CA HIS A 12 -0.92 3.58 6.42
C HIS A 12 -1.55 4.39 5.29
N ALA A 13 -2.88 4.52 5.28
CA ALA A 13 -3.61 5.35 4.32
C ALA A 13 -3.18 6.83 4.42
N TRP A 14 -3.15 7.39 5.63
CA TRP A 14 -2.70 8.77 5.86
C TRP A 14 -1.26 9.00 5.37
N ALA A 15 -0.34 8.06 5.62
CA ALA A 15 1.05 8.19 5.21
C ALA A 15 1.22 8.13 3.68
N ASN A 16 0.41 7.32 2.99
CA ASN A 16 0.34 7.33 1.53
C ASN A 16 -0.16 8.68 1.02
N ASP A 17 -1.23 9.21 1.61
CA ASP A 17 -1.79 10.51 1.24
C ASP A 17 -0.79 11.65 1.44
N GLN A 18 0.00 11.65 2.54
CA GLN A 18 1.04 12.65 2.77
C GLN A 18 2.10 12.63 1.65
N ILE A 19 2.55 11.43 1.25
CA ILE A 19 3.54 11.27 0.18
C ILE A 19 2.96 11.76 -1.15
N LEU A 20 1.74 11.33 -1.50
CA LEU A 20 1.10 11.70 -2.76
C LEU A 20 0.82 13.21 -2.84
N ALA A 21 0.31 13.80 -1.76
CA ALA A 21 0.10 15.25 -1.67
C ALA A 21 1.42 16.01 -1.80
N HIS A 22 2.50 15.54 -1.18
CA HIS A 22 3.83 16.15 -1.32
C HIS A 22 4.34 16.07 -2.77
N LEU A 23 4.20 14.92 -3.42
CA LEU A 23 4.61 14.73 -4.82
C LEU A 23 3.85 15.64 -5.78
N GLN A 24 2.57 15.97 -5.52
CA GLN A 24 1.81 16.93 -6.32
C GLN A 24 2.35 18.37 -6.24
N THR A 25 3.13 18.70 -5.20
CA THR A 25 3.77 20.03 -5.08
C THR A 25 5.09 20.13 -5.84
N LEU A 26 5.62 19.01 -6.33
CA LEU A 26 6.88 18.92 -7.04
C LEU A 26 6.67 18.94 -8.56
N PRO A 27 7.71 19.24 -9.36
CA PRO A 27 7.64 19.07 -10.80
C PRO A 27 7.29 17.62 -11.17
N GLU A 28 6.37 17.45 -12.13
CA GLU A 28 5.79 16.15 -12.49
C GLU A 28 6.87 15.13 -12.93
N GLU A 29 7.91 15.61 -13.60
CA GLU A 29 9.02 14.80 -14.11
C GLU A 29 9.81 14.09 -13.00
N ILE A 30 9.78 14.61 -11.76
CA ILE A 30 10.49 14.00 -10.62
C ILE A 30 10.02 12.57 -10.39
N CYS A 31 8.73 12.30 -10.56
CA CYS A 31 8.17 10.97 -10.35
C CYS A 31 8.65 9.95 -11.40
N ARG A 32 9.04 10.42 -12.59
CA ARG A 32 9.47 9.59 -13.74
C ARG A 32 10.98 9.59 -13.94
N THR A 33 11.72 10.41 -13.21
CA THR A 33 13.16 10.53 -13.38
C THR A 33 13.86 9.24 -12.98
N THR A 34 14.65 8.68 -13.90
CA THR A 34 15.38 7.44 -13.65
C THR A 34 16.61 7.70 -12.78
N ILE A 35 16.76 6.93 -11.70
CA ILE A 35 17.90 6.98 -10.79
C ILE A 35 18.40 5.58 -10.44
N GLN A 36 19.64 5.50 -9.99
CA GLN A 36 20.19 4.25 -9.46
C GLN A 36 19.65 4.02 -8.04
N SER A 37 18.64 3.16 -7.93
CA SER A 37 18.01 2.75 -6.68
C SER A 37 17.35 1.38 -6.86
N VAL A 38 16.71 0.84 -5.82
CA VAL A 38 15.97 -0.44 -5.86
C VAL A 38 14.83 -0.38 -6.88
N PHE A 39 14.21 0.79 -7.03
CA PHE A 39 13.27 1.10 -8.09
C PHE A 39 13.89 2.14 -9.02
N PRO A 40 13.64 2.07 -10.33
CA PRO A 40 14.24 2.99 -11.28
C PRO A 40 13.70 4.42 -11.13
N ASN A 41 12.46 4.61 -10.66
CA ASN A 41 11.85 5.93 -10.43
C ASN A 41 10.77 5.85 -9.32
N ILE A 42 10.32 7.01 -8.82
CA ILE A 42 9.36 7.09 -7.70
C ILE A 42 8.00 6.50 -8.10
N HIS A 43 7.56 6.71 -9.34
CA HIS A 43 6.30 6.15 -9.80
C HIS A 43 6.28 4.62 -9.68
N ASP A 44 7.38 3.94 -10.01
CA ASP A 44 7.44 2.48 -9.91
C ASP A 44 7.37 1.99 -8.46
N VAL A 45 7.80 2.80 -7.50
CA VAL A 45 7.54 2.55 -6.07
C VAL A 45 6.04 2.66 -5.75
N LEU A 46 5.34 3.66 -6.31
CA LEU A 46 3.90 3.84 -6.11
C LEU A 46 3.09 2.71 -6.74
N VAL A 47 3.45 2.26 -7.95
CA VAL A 47 2.86 1.08 -8.59
C VAL A 47 3.05 -0.15 -7.71
N HIS A 48 4.28 -0.40 -7.25
CA HIS A 48 4.58 -1.53 -6.39
C HIS A 48 3.76 -1.51 -5.09
N LEU A 49 3.71 -0.37 -4.41
CA LEU A 49 2.89 -0.20 -3.21
C LEU A 49 1.42 -0.51 -3.46
N TYR A 50 0.84 0.09 -4.51
CA TYR A 50 -0.58 -0.09 -4.83
C TYR A 50 -0.91 -1.54 -5.17
N VAL A 51 -0.11 -2.17 -6.04
CA VAL A 51 -0.32 -3.55 -6.51
C VAL A 51 -0.19 -4.54 -5.35
N ILE A 52 0.81 -4.37 -4.48
CA ILE A 52 0.99 -5.24 -3.31
C ILE A 52 -0.17 -5.08 -2.31
N ASP A 53 -0.61 -3.85 -2.04
CA ASP A 53 -1.73 -3.61 -1.13
C ASP A 53 -3.04 -4.22 -1.68
N CYS A 54 -3.31 -4.05 -2.98
CA CYS A 54 -4.45 -4.70 -3.65
C CYS A 54 -4.38 -6.23 -3.55
N GLY A 55 -3.22 -6.81 -3.88
CA GLY A 55 -3.03 -8.26 -3.82
C GLY A 55 -3.26 -8.82 -2.41
N TRP A 56 -2.73 -8.15 -1.38
CA TRP A 56 -2.98 -8.55 0.01
C TRP A 56 -4.45 -8.46 0.40
N LEU A 57 -5.17 -7.42 -0.04
CA LEU A 57 -6.61 -7.33 0.21
C LEU A 57 -7.38 -8.48 -0.44
N ASP A 58 -7.06 -8.81 -1.69
CA ASP A 58 -7.73 -9.90 -2.42
C ASP A 58 -7.47 -11.26 -1.74
N ILE A 59 -6.25 -11.49 -1.24
CA ILE A 59 -5.88 -12.68 -0.45
C ILE A 59 -6.68 -12.75 0.86
N LEU A 60 -6.78 -11.62 1.57
CA LEU A 60 -7.50 -11.52 2.83
C LEU A 60 -9.00 -11.79 2.69
N ILE A 61 -9.60 -11.26 1.61
CA ILE A 61 -10.99 -11.53 1.22
C ILE A 61 -11.17 -13.02 0.90
N SER A 62 -10.20 -13.63 0.22
CA SER A 62 -10.20 -15.05 -0.15
C SER A 62 -9.82 -16.00 1.00
N LYS A 63 -9.56 -15.49 2.21
CA LYS A 63 -9.14 -16.24 3.41
C LYS A 63 -7.79 -16.97 3.26
N GLY A 64 -6.91 -16.48 2.39
CA GLY A 64 -5.60 -17.07 2.13
C GLY A 64 -5.54 -17.90 0.86
N PHE A 65 -4.45 -18.66 0.70
CA PHE A 65 -4.16 -19.39 -0.55
C PHE A 65 -4.33 -20.90 -0.43
N SER A 66 -4.32 -21.45 0.79
CA SER A 66 -4.30 -22.91 0.97
C SER A 66 -5.59 -23.60 0.51
N GLU A 67 -6.65 -22.82 0.27
CA GLU A 67 -7.92 -23.27 -0.31
C GLU A 67 -8.12 -22.80 -1.76
N MET A 68 -7.14 -22.11 -2.38
CA MET A 68 -7.27 -21.62 -3.75
C MET A 68 -7.04 -22.75 -4.77
N THR A 69 -7.97 -22.89 -5.70
CA THR A 69 -7.81 -23.74 -6.89
C THR A 69 -6.80 -23.13 -7.87
N ALA A 70 -6.31 -23.94 -8.81
CA ALA A 70 -5.43 -23.45 -9.88
C ALA A 70 -6.09 -22.32 -10.69
N GLU A 71 -7.41 -22.37 -10.89
CA GLU A 71 -8.18 -21.32 -11.56
C GLU A 71 -8.21 -20.02 -10.75
N GLN A 72 -8.35 -20.11 -9.42
CA GLN A 72 -8.30 -18.93 -8.55
C GLN A 72 -6.90 -18.30 -8.51
N ILE A 73 -5.84 -19.11 -8.58
CA ILE A 73 -4.46 -18.62 -8.67
C ILE A 73 -4.22 -17.90 -10.01
N ASP A 74 -4.65 -18.50 -11.13
CA ASP A 74 -4.57 -17.88 -12.46
C ASP A 74 -5.36 -16.56 -12.52
N GLN A 75 -6.55 -16.54 -11.92
CA GLN A 75 -7.34 -15.32 -11.81
C GLN A 75 -6.64 -14.24 -10.98
N LEU A 76 -6.00 -14.59 -9.87
CA LEU A 76 -5.24 -13.64 -9.05
C LEU A 76 -4.04 -13.07 -9.83
N GLN A 77 -3.35 -13.90 -10.61
CA GLN A 77 -2.25 -13.45 -11.48
C GLN A 77 -2.76 -12.44 -12.52
N ARG A 78 -3.84 -12.77 -13.24
CA ARG A 78 -4.47 -11.85 -14.21
C ARG A 78 -4.93 -10.55 -13.56
N THR A 79 -5.52 -10.61 -12.37
CA THR A 79 -5.94 -9.43 -11.62
C THR A 79 -4.74 -8.57 -11.19
N THR A 80 -3.64 -9.19 -10.78
CA THR A 80 -2.39 -8.48 -10.43
C THR A 80 -1.80 -7.76 -11.65
N GLU A 81 -1.77 -8.43 -12.81
CA GLU A 81 -1.35 -7.82 -14.08
C GLU A 81 -2.26 -6.64 -14.46
N GLN A 82 -3.57 -6.76 -14.24
CA GLN A 82 -4.51 -5.67 -14.48
C GLN A 82 -4.21 -4.47 -13.57
N TYR A 83 -3.90 -4.66 -12.29
CA TYR A 83 -3.54 -3.55 -11.40
C TYR A 83 -2.27 -2.81 -11.84
N ILE A 84 -1.29 -3.52 -12.38
CA ILE A 84 -0.10 -2.91 -12.96
C ILE A 84 -0.48 -2.07 -14.18
N GLN A 85 -1.32 -2.61 -15.08
CA GLN A 85 -1.78 -1.90 -16.26
C GLN A 85 -2.62 -0.67 -15.91
N ASP A 86 -3.53 -0.78 -14.94
CA ASP A 86 -4.41 0.30 -14.49
C ASP A 86 -3.63 1.48 -13.91
N MET A 87 -2.47 1.22 -13.29
CA MET A 87 -1.59 2.26 -12.75
C MET A 87 -0.66 2.85 -13.81
N HIS A 88 -0.44 2.14 -14.93
CA HIS A 88 0.58 2.51 -15.89
C HIS A 88 0.18 3.78 -16.66
N GLY A 89 1.00 4.83 -16.52
CA GLY A 89 0.80 6.10 -17.22
C GLY A 89 -0.05 7.12 -16.45
N ASN A 90 -0.60 6.76 -15.29
CA ASN A 90 -1.36 7.68 -14.46
C ASN A 90 -0.47 8.78 -13.88
N ASN A 91 -1.05 9.96 -13.71
CA ASN A 91 -0.45 11.05 -12.95
C ASN A 91 -0.70 10.88 -11.44
N ILE A 92 -0.12 11.74 -10.61
CA ILE A 92 -0.20 11.62 -9.15
C ILE A 92 -1.62 11.85 -8.61
N GLU A 93 -2.44 12.68 -9.26
CA GLU A 93 -3.83 12.90 -8.86
C GLU A 93 -4.67 11.63 -9.09
N GLU A 94 -4.52 11.00 -10.25
CA GLU A 94 -5.19 9.73 -10.58
C GLU A 94 -4.76 8.62 -9.63
N ILE A 95 -3.46 8.51 -9.35
CA ILE A 95 -2.93 7.56 -8.37
C ILE A 95 -3.51 7.82 -6.98
N GLN A 96 -3.65 9.08 -6.56
CA GLN A 96 -4.27 9.42 -5.26
C GLN A 96 -5.72 8.97 -5.17
N ILE A 97 -6.50 9.12 -6.23
CA ILE A 97 -7.88 8.62 -6.30
C ILE A 97 -7.90 7.10 -6.14
N MET A 98 -6.97 6.39 -6.79
CA MET A 98 -6.85 4.93 -6.68
C MET A 98 -6.51 4.49 -5.24
N PHE A 99 -5.54 5.12 -4.59
CA PHE A 99 -5.20 4.83 -3.19
C PHE A 99 -6.34 5.17 -2.22
N THR A 100 -7.10 6.24 -2.49
CA THR A 100 -8.30 6.59 -1.71
C THR A 100 -9.33 5.46 -1.79
N ARG A 101 -9.65 5.00 -3.00
CA ARG A 101 -10.60 3.89 -3.23
C ARG A 101 -10.13 2.60 -2.58
N LEU A 102 -8.84 2.29 -2.68
CA LEU A 102 -8.25 1.11 -2.02
C LEU A 102 -8.36 1.21 -0.49
N SER A 103 -8.10 2.39 0.07
CA SER A 103 -8.23 2.64 1.50
C SER A 103 -9.66 2.41 1.99
N ASP A 104 -10.66 2.84 1.23
CA ASP A 104 -12.07 2.61 1.56
C ASP A 104 -12.45 1.12 1.51
N ARG A 105 -11.92 0.37 0.54
CA ARG A 105 -12.13 -1.09 0.48
C ARG A 105 -11.53 -1.79 1.71
N PHE A 106 -10.32 -1.42 2.11
CA PHE A 106 -9.69 -1.98 3.32
C PHE A 106 -10.45 -1.61 4.59
N ARG A 107 -10.88 -0.36 4.75
CA ARG A 107 -11.71 0.05 5.92
C ARG A 107 -12.98 -0.79 6.00
N THR A 108 -13.68 -0.92 4.86
CA THR A 108 -14.88 -1.76 4.75
C THR A 108 -14.59 -3.20 5.18
N PHE A 109 -13.49 -3.80 4.69
CA PHE A 109 -13.07 -5.14 5.09
C PHE A 109 -12.82 -5.23 6.61
N LEU A 110 -12.03 -4.31 7.16
CA LEU A 110 -11.64 -4.30 8.59
C LEU A 110 -12.83 -4.11 9.54
N GLU A 111 -13.90 -3.47 9.09
CA GLU A 111 -15.13 -3.26 9.87
C GLU A 111 -16.00 -4.52 9.97
N HIS A 112 -15.97 -5.40 8.96
CA HIS A 112 -16.92 -6.51 8.82
C HIS A 112 -16.31 -7.90 9.05
N GLU A 113 -14.98 -8.00 9.14
CA GLU A 113 -14.28 -9.28 9.18
C GLU A 113 -13.71 -9.63 10.55
N ASP A 114 -13.65 -10.93 10.85
CA ASP A 114 -12.93 -11.44 12.01
C ASP A 114 -11.41 -11.42 11.74
N LEU A 115 -10.71 -10.54 12.46
CA LEU A 115 -9.27 -10.34 12.31
C LEU A 115 -8.41 -11.44 12.96
N ASP A 116 -9.02 -12.35 13.72
CA ASP A 116 -8.37 -13.52 14.30
C ASP A 116 -8.51 -14.78 13.45
N THR A 117 -9.24 -14.69 12.32
CA THR A 117 -9.23 -15.74 11.29
C THR A 117 -7.80 -15.99 10.79
N ILE A 118 -7.42 -17.27 10.74
CA ILE A 118 -6.13 -17.73 10.22
C ILE A 118 -6.21 -17.81 8.70
N CYS A 119 -5.24 -17.20 8.03
CA CYS A 119 -4.99 -17.34 6.60
C CYS A 119 -3.74 -18.22 6.43
N ALA A 120 -3.87 -19.31 5.66
CA ALA A 120 -2.79 -20.25 5.44
C ALA A 120 -2.23 -20.14 4.00
N TYR A 121 -0.91 -20.31 3.87
CA TYR A 121 -0.16 -20.47 2.63
C TYR A 121 0.77 -21.69 2.72
N GLY A 122 0.28 -22.86 2.34
CA GLY A 122 1.03 -24.10 2.51
C GLY A 122 1.35 -24.35 3.98
N ALA A 123 2.64 -24.31 4.36
CA ALA A 123 3.07 -24.48 5.75
C ALA A 123 3.07 -23.17 6.57
N PHE A 124 2.81 -22.02 5.94
CA PHE A 124 2.72 -20.73 6.61
C PHE A 124 1.29 -20.47 7.08
N GLU A 125 1.13 -20.02 8.31
CA GLU A 125 -0.15 -19.60 8.88
C GLU A 125 0.04 -18.25 9.56
N ALA A 126 -0.88 -17.32 9.34
CA ALA A 126 -0.93 -16.04 10.03
C ALA A 126 -2.37 -15.57 10.19
N ARG A 127 -2.66 -14.84 11.26
CA ARG A 127 -3.95 -14.18 11.44
C ARG A 127 -4.06 -13.00 10.49
N ARG A 128 -5.28 -12.67 10.07
CA ARG A 128 -5.56 -11.48 9.25
C ARG A 128 -4.96 -10.21 9.85
N ARG A 129 -5.03 -10.02 11.19
CA ARG A 129 -4.38 -8.87 11.86
C ARG A 129 -2.87 -8.78 11.62
N GLU A 130 -2.17 -9.91 11.54
CA GLU A 130 -0.72 -9.96 11.31
C GLU A 130 -0.40 -9.64 9.86
N LEU A 131 -1.23 -10.09 8.93
CA LEU A 131 -1.10 -9.75 7.51
C LEU A 131 -1.41 -8.27 7.24
N ILE A 132 -2.38 -7.67 7.92
CA ILE A 132 -2.61 -6.22 7.85
C ILE A 132 -1.42 -5.45 8.43
N GLN A 133 -0.85 -5.90 9.56
CA GLN A 133 0.38 -5.32 10.09
C GLN A 133 1.53 -5.41 9.08
N HIS A 134 1.65 -6.53 8.36
CA HIS A 134 2.61 -6.69 7.28
C HIS A 134 2.40 -5.64 6.17
N VAL A 135 1.18 -5.44 5.69
CA VAL A 135 0.85 -4.41 4.68
C VAL A 135 1.35 -3.03 5.13
N VAL A 136 1.07 -2.64 6.39
CA VAL A 136 1.52 -1.34 6.91
C VAL A 136 3.05 -1.24 7.04
N ASN A 137 3.70 -2.32 7.45
CA ASN A 137 5.16 -2.38 7.56
C ASN A 137 5.85 -2.32 6.19
N HIS A 138 5.32 -3.07 5.21
CA HIS A 138 5.76 -3.04 3.82
C HIS A 138 5.61 -1.63 3.22
N GLY A 139 4.46 -0.99 3.48
CA GLY A 139 4.23 0.42 3.16
C GLY A 139 5.29 1.34 3.72
N THR A 140 5.61 1.19 5.01
CA THR A 140 6.60 2.02 5.71
C THR A 140 7.99 1.86 5.11
N TYR A 141 8.39 0.63 4.79
CA TYR A 141 9.68 0.34 4.14
C TYR A 141 9.81 1.05 2.79
N HIS A 142 8.79 0.95 1.92
CA HIS A 142 8.86 1.53 0.58
C HIS A 142 8.64 3.05 0.53
N ARG A 143 7.86 3.64 1.45
CA ARG A 143 7.84 5.10 1.64
C ARG A 143 9.22 5.65 2.06
N GLY A 144 10.01 4.85 2.77
CA GLY A 144 11.42 5.13 3.04
C GLY A 144 12.26 5.20 1.75
N ASN A 145 12.02 4.33 0.77
CA ASN A 145 12.66 4.43 -0.54
C ASN A 145 12.30 5.75 -1.23
N ILE A 146 11.01 6.15 -1.25
CA ILE A 146 10.58 7.42 -1.84
C ILE A 146 11.32 8.60 -1.20
N THR A 147 11.44 8.60 0.13
CA THR A 147 12.18 9.65 0.86
C THR A 147 13.64 9.72 0.42
N ALA A 148 14.32 8.58 0.31
CA ALA A 148 15.71 8.53 -0.16
C ALA A 148 15.85 9.01 -1.62
N MET A 149 14.92 8.59 -2.48
CA MET A 149 14.88 8.96 -3.90
C MET A 149 14.65 10.46 -4.10
N LEU A 150 13.72 11.06 -3.35
CA LEU A 150 13.52 12.51 -3.34
C LEU A 150 14.80 13.25 -2.96
N ARG A 151 15.51 12.79 -1.92
CA ARG A 151 16.78 13.39 -1.49
C ARG A 151 17.86 13.30 -2.57
N GLN A 152 17.96 12.17 -3.27
CA GLN A 152 18.88 12.01 -4.39
C GLN A 152 18.56 12.95 -5.56
N LEU A 153 17.28 13.24 -5.77
CA LEU A 153 16.79 14.19 -6.78
C LEU A 153 16.84 15.66 -6.32
N GLY A 154 17.38 15.95 -5.12
CA GLY A 154 17.52 17.31 -4.60
C GLY A 154 16.28 17.87 -3.93
N HIS A 155 15.25 17.05 -3.67
CA HIS A 155 14.00 17.45 -3.03
C HIS A 155 13.90 16.92 -1.58
N PRO A 156 13.23 17.64 -0.67
CA PRO A 156 12.92 17.09 0.63
C PRO A 156 11.87 15.99 0.50
N GLY A 157 11.90 15.01 1.42
CA GLY A 157 10.76 14.14 1.69
C GLY A 157 9.76 14.81 2.64
N VAL A 158 8.66 14.12 2.90
CA VAL A 158 7.63 14.51 3.88
C VAL A 158 7.65 13.57 5.08
N GLN A 159 7.30 14.08 6.26
CA GLN A 159 7.20 13.25 7.46
C GLN A 159 6.01 12.31 7.36
N THR A 160 6.25 11.05 7.69
CA THR A 160 5.23 10.00 7.75
C THR A 160 5.33 9.22 9.05
N ASP A 161 5.91 9.82 10.09
CA ASP A 161 6.08 9.19 11.39
C ASP A 161 4.73 8.87 12.05
N TYR A 162 4.63 7.70 12.69
CA TYR A 162 3.40 7.31 13.40
C TYR A 162 3.04 8.27 14.53
N THR A 163 4.03 8.85 15.21
CA THR A 163 3.80 9.85 16.27
C THR A 163 3.20 11.14 15.72
N LEU A 164 3.57 11.55 14.51
CA LEU A 164 2.96 12.68 13.82
C LEU A 164 1.50 12.38 13.46
N TYR A 165 1.23 11.18 12.93
CA TYR A 165 -0.14 10.72 12.68
C TYR A 165 -1.00 10.78 13.95
N LEU A 166 -0.49 10.28 15.07
CA LEU A 166 -1.21 10.32 16.36
C LEU A 166 -1.50 11.76 16.78
N PHE A 167 -0.54 12.68 16.64
CA PHE A 167 -0.73 14.09 16.95
C PHE A 167 -1.82 14.73 16.08
N VAL A 168 -1.73 14.59 14.75
CA VAL A 168 -2.69 15.18 13.79
C VAL A 168 -4.09 14.60 13.96
N LYS A 169 -4.22 13.33 14.34
CA LYS A 169 -5.52 12.69 14.60
C LYS A 169 -6.24 13.27 15.83
N THR A 170 -5.50 13.78 16.80
CA THR A 170 -6.05 14.24 18.10
C THR A 170 -6.35 15.73 18.18
N VAL A 171 -5.83 16.52 17.26
CA VAL A 171 -5.98 17.99 17.19
C VAL A 171 -6.96 18.34 16.09
#